data_AF-A0A3L7PLY8-F1
#
_entry.id   AF-A0A3L7PLY8-F1
#
_cell.length_a   1.000
_cell.length_b   1.000
_cell.length_c   1.000
_cell.angle_alpha   90.00
_cell.angle_beta   90.00
_cell.angle_gamma   90.00
#
_symmetry.space_group_name_H-M   'P 1'
#
loop_
_entity.id
_entity.type
_entity.pdbx_description
1 polymer ?
#
loop_
_entity_poly.entity_id
_entity_poly.type
_entity_poly.pdbx_seq_one_letter_code
_entity_poly.pdbx_strand_id
1 'polypeptide(L)'
;AKYSDGTDRDVTALALFLSNNDTSATISPDGTITAGTRGEAFVMARFATFTVGSHFVVLPKGLVYPDTPKPQVNYIDELVNLKLKKLRIDPSGKAADEAFLRRIYVDLIGSVPSEEEYARFMTSTEADKRDKLIDELLGRKEFTEVWVSKWAEWLMMRSSNQTSLKSITLYYTWLSEQIADNVPLDKMVREILGANGGTFKNPPTNFYQIEPDRLKVAENVAQIFMGMRTQCAQCHNHPFDRWTQDEYYSFAAFFSQVGRKTGEDYREQIVFNSGGGEVNHPVGGRVMPPVFLGGGPADTAGKDRRVVLADWLASPKNPYFAQNFTNRIWHHFFGIGIVEPVDDVRISNPASNEPLLLELAKRFTESNYDFKALVREICRSEAYQRTTEKNASNETDERNFASQSLRRIKAESMLDILSQVTNTKDKFPRLPLGARAVQIADGATSNYFLTTFGRATRETACSCEVKMEPTLSQALHLMNGDTSNAKIQQGGILDAMLKEKLPPEQIVEKLYIRCLSRKPLPEEAEALKPLFAEGSDVKKSLDDVFWALLNSREFLFNH
;
A
#
# COMPACT_ATOMS: atom_id res chain seq x y z
N ALA A 1 16.20 -18.22 -31.37
CA ALA A 1 15.57 -16.95 -31.79
C ALA A 1 15.18 -17.04 -33.26
N LYS A 2 14.00 -16.50 -33.62
CA LYS A 2 13.55 -16.38 -35.01
C LYS A 2 13.90 -14.98 -35.53
N TYR A 3 14.58 -14.88 -36.66
CA TYR A 3 15.03 -13.62 -37.24
C TYR A 3 14.09 -13.15 -38.36
N SER A 4 14.12 -11.85 -38.67
CA SER A 4 13.29 -11.24 -39.72
C SER A 4 13.62 -11.74 -41.14
N ASP A 5 14.79 -12.32 -41.33
CA ASP A 5 15.19 -13.02 -42.56
C ASP A 5 14.59 -14.44 -42.67
N GLY A 6 13.76 -14.85 -41.70
CA GLY A 6 13.13 -16.16 -41.64
C GLY A 6 14.03 -17.26 -41.05
N THR A 7 15.27 -16.95 -40.65
CA THR A 7 16.18 -17.93 -40.06
C THR A 7 15.88 -18.16 -38.57
N ASP A 8 16.00 -19.42 -38.15
CA ASP A 8 15.95 -19.82 -36.75
C ASP A 8 17.37 -20.18 -36.29
N ARG A 9 17.85 -19.53 -35.22
CA ARG A 9 19.20 -19.76 -34.67
C ARG A 9 19.13 -20.08 -33.19
N ASP A 10 19.95 -21.03 -32.75
CA ASP A 10 20.18 -21.24 -31.32
C ASP A 10 21.02 -20.07 -30.78
N VAL A 11 20.52 -19.45 -29.72
CA VAL A 11 21.14 -18.29 -29.07
C VAL A 11 21.41 -18.56 -27.59
N THR A 12 21.30 -19.81 -27.15
CA THR A 12 21.46 -20.21 -25.73
C THR A 12 22.82 -19.74 -25.20
N ALA A 13 23.91 -19.98 -25.94
CA ALA A 13 25.25 -19.56 -25.56
C ALA A 13 25.48 -18.02 -25.61
N LEU A 14 24.54 -17.27 -26.20
CA LEU A 14 24.56 -15.81 -26.27
C LEU A 14 23.56 -15.17 -25.31
N ALA A 15 22.74 -15.98 -24.64
CA ALA A 15 21.74 -15.51 -23.71
C ALA A 15 22.36 -15.28 -22.32
N LEU A 16 21.91 -14.24 -21.65
CA LEU A 16 22.20 -14.02 -20.24
C LEU A 16 21.13 -14.74 -19.41
N PHE A 17 21.56 -15.66 -18.56
CA PHE A 17 20.70 -16.34 -17.59
C PHE A 17 20.81 -15.71 -16.21
N LEU A 18 19.68 -15.51 -15.55
CA LEU A 18 19.61 -14.92 -14.20
C LEU A 18 18.52 -15.63 -13.39
N SER A 19 18.78 -15.84 -12.10
CA SER A 19 17.75 -16.21 -11.13
C SER A 19 17.45 -15.01 -10.23
N ASN A 20 16.19 -14.85 -9.82
CA ASN A 20 15.84 -13.86 -8.80
C ASN A 20 15.95 -14.42 -7.36
N ASN A 21 16.24 -15.72 -7.20
CA ASN A 21 16.41 -16.38 -5.91
C ASN A 21 17.39 -17.55 -6.06
N ASP A 22 18.69 -17.23 -6.02
CA ASP A 22 19.75 -18.22 -6.13
C ASP A 22 19.77 -19.23 -4.97
N THR A 23 19.24 -18.86 -3.80
CA THR A 23 19.15 -19.76 -2.64
C THR A 23 18.24 -20.95 -2.92
N SER A 24 17.11 -20.73 -3.62
CA SER A 24 16.20 -21.79 -4.01
C SER A 24 16.60 -22.45 -5.34
N ALA A 25 16.94 -21.67 -6.38
CA ALA A 25 17.42 -22.23 -7.64
C ALA A 25 18.48 -21.33 -8.28
N THR A 26 19.73 -21.77 -8.25
CA THR A 26 20.82 -21.09 -8.95
C THR A 26 20.85 -21.53 -10.41
N ILE A 27 21.18 -20.62 -11.33
CA ILE A 27 21.40 -20.93 -12.76
C ILE A 27 22.82 -20.59 -13.20
N SER A 28 23.46 -21.51 -13.93
CA SER A 28 24.78 -21.28 -14.53
C SER A 28 24.69 -20.60 -15.91
N PRO A 29 25.80 -20.00 -16.41
CA PRO A 29 25.81 -19.30 -17.70
C PRO A 29 25.41 -20.14 -18.93
N ASP A 30 25.49 -21.47 -18.84
CA ASP A 30 25.08 -22.41 -19.89
C ASP A 30 23.59 -22.81 -19.80
N GLY A 31 22.86 -22.28 -18.81
CA GLY A 31 21.43 -22.52 -18.61
C GLY A 31 21.09 -23.68 -17.66
N THR A 32 22.07 -24.31 -17.02
CA THR A 32 21.82 -25.42 -16.07
C THR A 32 21.34 -24.90 -14.71
N ILE A 33 20.27 -25.49 -14.17
CA ILE A 33 19.66 -25.08 -12.89
C ILE A 33 19.99 -26.08 -11.80
N THR A 34 20.46 -25.58 -10.65
CA THR A 34 20.73 -26.38 -9.45
C THR A 34 19.71 -26.02 -8.35
N ALA A 35 19.00 -27.04 -7.87
CA ALA A 35 18.06 -26.90 -6.76
C ALA A 35 18.79 -26.74 -5.42
N GLY A 36 18.43 -25.70 -4.67
CA GLY A 36 18.95 -25.39 -3.34
C GLY A 36 17.92 -25.64 -2.24
N THR A 37 17.62 -24.61 -1.44
CA THR A 37 16.64 -24.69 -0.35
C THR A 37 15.20 -24.69 -0.87
N ARG A 38 14.26 -25.13 -0.02
CA ARG A 38 12.83 -25.05 -0.34
C ARG A 38 12.46 -23.60 -0.64
N GLY A 39 11.76 -23.40 -1.74
CA GLY A 39 11.24 -22.10 -2.12
C GLY A 39 10.94 -22.04 -3.60
N GLU A 40 10.88 -20.82 -4.11
CA GLU A 40 10.63 -20.55 -5.50
C GLU A 40 11.68 -19.62 -6.07
N ALA A 41 11.96 -19.81 -7.35
CA ALA A 41 12.82 -18.93 -8.12
C ALA A 41 12.17 -18.68 -9.48
N PHE A 42 12.29 -17.45 -9.96
CA PHE A 42 12.03 -17.11 -11.34
C PHE A 42 13.36 -16.99 -12.06
N VAL A 43 13.53 -17.85 -13.05
CA VAL A 43 14.74 -17.91 -13.86
C VAL A 43 14.45 -17.31 -15.21
N MET A 44 15.33 -16.41 -15.65
CA MET A 44 15.17 -15.66 -16.88
C MET A 44 16.28 -15.96 -17.87
N ALA A 45 15.93 -15.91 -19.16
CA ALA A 45 16.87 -15.86 -20.26
C ALA A 45 16.67 -14.54 -21.02
N ARG A 46 17.76 -13.81 -21.22
CA ARG A 46 17.77 -12.54 -21.96
C ARG A 46 18.64 -12.65 -23.21
N PHE A 47 18.07 -12.30 -24.35
CA PHE A 47 18.81 -12.21 -25.62
C PHE A 47 18.28 -11.03 -26.44
N ALA A 48 19.16 -10.09 -26.77
CA ALA A 48 18.80 -8.82 -27.41
C ALA A 48 17.69 -8.07 -26.64
N THR A 49 16.54 -7.80 -27.28
CA THR A 49 15.36 -7.15 -26.67
C THR A 49 14.38 -8.14 -26.04
N PHE A 50 14.66 -9.45 -26.09
CA PHE A 50 13.78 -10.47 -25.56
C PHE A 50 14.20 -10.86 -24.15
N THR A 51 13.23 -10.86 -23.24
CA THR A 51 13.35 -11.45 -21.91
C THR A 51 12.21 -12.43 -21.74
N VAL A 52 12.56 -13.68 -21.50
CA VAL A 52 11.62 -14.76 -21.15
C VAL A 52 12.00 -15.31 -19.79
N GLY A 53 11.04 -15.85 -19.06
CA GLY A 53 11.34 -16.50 -17.79
C GLY A 53 10.43 -17.68 -17.50
N SER A 54 10.86 -18.49 -16.54
CA SER A 54 10.20 -19.71 -16.10
C SER A 54 10.24 -19.80 -14.58
N HIS A 55 9.14 -20.25 -13.99
CA HIS A 55 9.02 -20.48 -12.55
C HIS A 55 9.58 -21.85 -12.17
N PHE A 56 10.40 -21.88 -11.13
CA PHE A 56 10.93 -23.08 -10.51
C PHE A 56 10.48 -23.16 -9.07
N VAL A 57 10.04 -24.34 -8.65
CA VAL A 57 9.72 -24.65 -7.25
C VAL A 57 10.67 -25.74 -6.79
N VAL A 58 11.36 -25.47 -5.70
CA VAL A 58 12.27 -26.42 -5.06
C VAL A 58 11.63 -26.94 -3.78
N LEU A 59 11.59 -28.26 -3.67
CA LEU A 59 10.94 -28.97 -2.56
C LEU A 59 11.98 -29.86 -1.86
N PRO A 60 11.97 -29.97 -0.52
CA PRO A 60 12.89 -30.84 0.19
C PRO A 60 12.68 -32.30 -0.22
N LYS A 61 13.78 -33.01 -0.47
CA LYS A 61 13.75 -34.43 -0.80
C LYS A 61 13.15 -35.22 0.36
N GLY A 62 12.17 -36.07 0.06
CA GLY A 62 11.53 -36.93 1.07
C GLY A 62 10.55 -36.21 2.01
N LEU A 63 10.23 -34.93 1.79
CA LEU A 63 9.22 -34.22 2.58
C LEU A 63 7.85 -34.88 2.39
N VAL A 64 7.33 -35.47 3.47
CA VAL A 64 5.94 -35.94 3.55
C VAL A 64 5.05 -34.75 3.86
N TYR A 65 4.17 -34.41 2.92
CA TYR A 65 3.19 -33.33 3.09
C TYR A 65 1.79 -33.95 3.10
N PRO A 66 1.09 -33.96 4.26
CA PRO A 66 -0.26 -34.47 4.32
C PRO A 66 -1.21 -33.46 3.65
N ASP A 67 -1.82 -33.88 2.54
CA ASP A 67 -2.76 -33.07 1.77
C ASP A 67 -4.13 -33.04 2.47
N THR A 68 -4.22 -32.26 3.56
CA THR A 68 -5.46 -32.04 4.28
C THR A 68 -6.18 -30.80 3.77
N PRO A 69 -7.52 -30.82 3.67
CA PRO A 69 -8.31 -29.64 3.32
C PRO A 69 -7.97 -28.46 4.25
N LYS A 70 -7.71 -27.29 3.66
CA LYS A 70 -7.43 -26.06 4.40
C LYS A 70 -8.68 -25.19 4.47
N PRO A 71 -8.88 -24.41 5.54
CA PRO A 71 -9.99 -23.47 5.62
C PRO A 71 -10.00 -22.51 4.43
N GLN A 72 -11.20 -22.26 3.90
CA GLN A 72 -11.43 -21.32 2.81
C GLN A 72 -12.80 -20.66 2.99
N VAL A 73 -12.83 -19.33 2.87
CA VAL A 73 -14.05 -18.52 2.91
C VAL A 73 -14.42 -18.06 1.49
N ASN A 74 -13.41 -17.75 0.67
CA ASN A 74 -13.62 -17.28 -0.70
C ASN A 74 -12.48 -17.74 -1.65
N TYR A 75 -12.52 -17.26 -2.89
CA TYR A 75 -11.54 -17.57 -3.94
C TYR A 75 -10.10 -17.16 -3.60
N ILE A 76 -9.91 -16.15 -2.73
CA ILE A 76 -8.58 -15.74 -2.28
C ILE A 76 -7.94 -16.90 -1.53
N ASP A 77 -8.70 -17.51 -0.61
CA ASP A 77 -8.21 -18.63 0.17
C ASP A 77 -7.95 -19.86 -0.69
N GLU A 78 -8.80 -20.13 -1.67
CA GLU A 78 -8.58 -21.21 -2.64
C GLU A 78 -7.23 -21.04 -3.36
N LEU A 79 -6.98 -19.86 -3.93
CA LEU A 79 -5.79 -19.59 -4.73
C LEU A 79 -4.52 -19.48 -3.86
N VAL A 80 -4.62 -18.97 -2.64
CA VAL A 80 -3.53 -19.00 -1.65
C VAL A 80 -3.24 -20.44 -1.22
N ASN A 81 -4.26 -21.23 -0.90
CA ASN A 81 -4.08 -22.61 -0.47
C ASN A 81 -3.51 -23.50 -1.59
N LEU A 82 -3.93 -23.28 -2.85
CA LEU A 82 -3.34 -23.94 -4.02
C LEU A 82 -1.85 -23.62 -4.17
N LYS A 83 -1.46 -22.36 -3.93
CA LYS A 83 -0.05 -21.95 -3.93
C LYS A 83 0.73 -22.63 -2.81
N LEU A 84 0.23 -22.58 -1.58
CA LEU A 84 0.89 -23.18 -0.42
C LEU A 84 1.03 -24.71 -0.55
N LYS A 85 0.02 -25.37 -1.12
CA LYS A 85 0.06 -26.80 -1.45
C LYS A 85 1.20 -27.14 -2.42
N LYS A 86 1.41 -26.33 -3.47
CA LYS A 86 2.54 -26.51 -4.40
C LYS A 86 3.89 -26.40 -3.70
N LEU A 87 3.99 -25.51 -2.70
CA LEU A 87 5.20 -25.30 -1.89
C LEU A 87 5.35 -26.29 -0.73
N ARG A 88 4.36 -27.14 -0.47
CA ARG A 88 4.28 -28.02 0.70
C ARG A 88 4.41 -27.22 2.01
N ILE A 89 3.66 -26.13 2.10
CA ILE A 89 3.56 -25.25 3.26
C ILE A 89 2.14 -25.33 3.82
N ASP A 90 2.01 -25.45 5.13
CA ASP A 90 0.74 -25.33 5.83
C ASP A 90 0.51 -23.88 6.27
N PRO A 91 -0.70 -23.33 6.03
CA PRO A 91 -1.02 -22.00 6.53
C PRO A 91 -1.04 -21.98 8.06
N SER A 92 -0.68 -20.84 8.64
CA SER A 92 -0.88 -20.56 10.06
C SER A 92 -2.37 -20.59 10.42
N GLY A 93 -2.65 -20.83 11.70
CA GLY A 93 -4.01 -20.85 12.22
C GLY A 93 -4.71 -19.49 12.13
N LYS A 94 -5.98 -19.47 12.51
CA LYS A 94 -6.77 -18.24 12.60
C LYS A 94 -6.29 -17.39 13.79
N ALA A 95 -6.18 -16.08 13.59
CA ALA A 95 -5.83 -15.14 14.65
C ALA A 95 -6.90 -15.14 15.75
N ALA A 96 -6.48 -14.93 16.99
CA ALA A 96 -7.38 -14.66 18.11
C ALA A 96 -8.24 -13.40 17.84
N ASP A 97 -9.38 -13.30 18.51
CA ASP A 97 -10.32 -12.18 18.31
C ASP A 97 -9.70 -10.82 18.67
N GLU A 98 -8.88 -10.75 19.72
CA GLU A 98 -8.19 -9.51 20.11
C GLU A 98 -7.20 -9.04 19.02
N ALA A 99 -6.38 -9.96 18.50
CA ALA A 99 -5.46 -9.66 17.40
C ALA A 99 -6.20 -9.23 16.13
N PHE A 100 -7.28 -9.95 15.76
CA PHE A 100 -8.13 -9.56 14.63
C PHE A 100 -8.74 -8.17 14.82
N LEU A 101 -9.27 -7.88 16.01
CA LEU A 101 -9.92 -6.61 16.33
C LEU A 101 -8.93 -5.44 16.21
N ARG A 102 -7.74 -5.56 16.79
CA ARG A 102 -6.69 -4.56 16.63
C ARG A 102 -6.38 -4.35 15.15
N ARG A 103 -6.14 -5.46 14.44
CA ARG A 103 -5.71 -5.42 13.05
C ARG A 103 -6.69 -4.74 12.13
N ILE A 104 -7.98 -5.10 12.24
CA ILE A 104 -9.00 -4.55 11.36
C ILE A 104 -9.27 -3.06 11.65
N TYR A 105 -9.18 -2.62 12.91
CA TYR A 105 -9.28 -1.20 13.25
C TYR A 105 -8.12 -0.39 12.68
N VAL A 106 -6.88 -0.87 12.87
CA VAL A 106 -5.69 -0.19 12.37
C VAL A 106 -5.69 -0.16 10.83
N ASP A 107 -6.01 -1.27 10.18
CA ASP A 107 -5.96 -1.35 8.72
C ASP A 107 -7.11 -0.59 8.03
N LEU A 108 -8.33 -0.66 8.54
CA LEU A 108 -9.46 -0.01 7.88
C LEU A 108 -9.58 1.47 8.24
N ILE A 109 -9.37 1.83 9.51
CA ILE A 109 -9.70 3.18 9.99
C ILE A 109 -8.53 3.90 10.69
N GLY A 110 -7.36 3.26 10.78
CA GLY A 110 -6.13 3.90 11.27
C GLY A 110 -6.21 4.33 12.73
N SER A 111 -6.97 3.58 13.55
CA SER A 111 -7.21 3.82 14.97
C SER A 111 -7.23 2.49 15.73
N VAL A 112 -7.46 2.53 17.05
CA VAL A 112 -7.74 1.34 17.88
C VAL A 112 -9.20 1.36 18.39
N PRO A 113 -9.82 0.23 18.73
CA PRO A 113 -11.16 0.20 19.33
C PRO A 113 -11.20 0.95 20.66
N SER A 114 -12.33 1.60 20.95
CA SER A 114 -12.71 2.01 22.30
C SER A 114 -12.97 0.82 23.22
N GLU A 115 -13.00 1.05 24.53
CA GLU A 115 -13.29 0.00 25.51
C GLU A 115 -14.69 -0.60 25.30
N GLU A 116 -15.67 0.21 24.89
CA GLU A 116 -17.03 -0.22 24.61
C GLU A 116 -17.09 -1.09 23.34
N GLU A 117 -16.37 -0.71 22.28
CA GLU A 117 -16.28 -1.49 21.05
C GLU A 117 -15.56 -2.82 21.28
N TYR A 118 -14.49 -2.80 22.06
CA TYR A 118 -13.79 -4.00 22.50
C TYR A 118 -14.73 -4.95 23.25
N ALA A 119 -15.41 -4.45 24.28
CA ALA A 119 -16.34 -5.25 25.08
C ALA A 119 -17.47 -5.82 24.23
N ARG A 120 -18.05 -5.02 23.32
CA ARG A 120 -19.10 -5.44 22.38
C ARG A 120 -18.62 -6.60 21.48
N PHE A 121 -17.42 -6.50 20.93
CA PHE A 121 -16.88 -7.51 20.03
C PHE A 121 -16.50 -8.81 20.77
N MET A 122 -15.89 -8.70 21.96
CA MET A 122 -15.47 -9.86 22.75
C MET A 122 -16.66 -10.61 23.36
N THR A 123 -17.75 -9.93 23.68
CA THR A 123 -18.97 -10.57 24.24
C THR A 123 -19.94 -11.09 23.18
N SER A 124 -19.78 -10.68 21.92
CA SER A 124 -20.62 -11.18 20.82
C SER A 124 -20.36 -12.67 20.56
N THR A 125 -21.45 -13.43 20.51
CA THR A 125 -21.50 -14.87 20.18
C THR A 125 -21.96 -15.12 18.74
N GLU A 126 -22.18 -14.06 17.96
CA GLU A 126 -22.64 -14.18 16.58
C GLU A 126 -21.55 -14.80 15.69
N ALA A 127 -21.92 -15.80 14.90
CA ALA A 127 -20.99 -16.52 14.02
C ALA A 127 -20.34 -15.62 12.95
N ASP A 128 -21.01 -14.53 12.58
CA ASP A 128 -20.60 -13.56 11.56
C ASP A 128 -20.08 -12.23 12.16
N LYS A 129 -19.74 -12.18 13.47
CA LYS A 129 -19.32 -10.94 14.14
C LYS A 129 -18.14 -10.23 13.47
N ARG A 130 -17.21 -10.97 12.86
CA ARG A 130 -16.06 -10.42 12.11
C ARG A 130 -16.51 -9.75 10.81
N ASP A 131 -17.45 -10.37 10.09
CA ASP A 131 -18.01 -9.82 8.85
C ASP A 131 -18.81 -8.53 9.14
N LYS A 132 -19.64 -8.54 10.19
CA LYS A 132 -20.38 -7.35 10.63
C LYS A 132 -19.45 -6.20 11.03
N LEU A 133 -18.35 -6.50 11.72
CA LEU A 133 -17.38 -5.47 12.09
C LEU A 133 -16.68 -4.90 10.85
N ILE A 134 -16.31 -5.73 9.87
CA ILE A 134 -15.74 -5.25 8.59
C ILE A 134 -16.72 -4.29 7.92
N ASP A 135 -18.01 -4.67 7.83
CA ASP A 135 -19.04 -3.84 7.21
C ASP A 135 -19.28 -2.52 7.97
N GLU A 136 -19.28 -2.56 9.30
CA GLU A 136 -19.35 -1.36 10.14
C GLU A 136 -18.19 -0.40 9.85
N LEU A 137 -16.96 -0.90 9.84
CA LEU A 137 -15.75 -0.09 9.66
C LEU A 137 -15.63 0.48 8.24
N LEU A 138 -16.07 -0.25 7.21
CA LEU A 138 -16.12 0.25 5.81
C LEU A 138 -17.11 1.42 5.63
N GLY A 139 -18.11 1.51 6.50
CA GLY A 139 -19.09 2.60 6.53
C GLY A 139 -18.62 3.85 7.29
N ARG A 140 -17.49 3.78 8.00
CA ARG A 140 -16.98 4.90 8.81
C ARG A 140 -16.26 5.94 7.97
N LYS A 141 -16.37 7.22 8.38
CA LYS A 141 -15.63 8.33 7.74
C LYS A 141 -14.12 8.13 7.84
N GLU A 142 -13.66 7.50 8.91
CA GLU A 142 -12.25 7.24 9.18
C GLU A 142 -11.64 6.30 8.14
N PHE A 143 -12.45 5.41 7.55
CA PHE A 143 -12.03 4.59 6.41
C PHE A 143 -11.68 5.47 5.21
N THR A 144 -12.57 6.40 4.87
CA THR A 144 -12.33 7.39 3.81
C THR A 144 -11.08 8.19 4.11
N GLU A 145 -10.89 8.71 5.33
CA GLU A 145 -9.71 9.50 5.69
C GLU A 145 -8.38 8.76 5.47
N VAL A 146 -8.30 7.48 5.87
CA VAL A 146 -7.10 6.65 5.66
C VAL A 146 -6.82 6.45 4.17
N TRP A 147 -7.86 6.15 3.38
CA TRP A 147 -7.69 5.89 1.95
C TRP A 147 -7.44 7.15 1.13
N VAL A 148 -8.04 8.27 1.49
CA VAL A 148 -7.72 9.58 0.90
C VAL A 148 -6.27 9.94 1.17
N SER A 149 -5.75 9.70 2.39
CA SER A 149 -4.32 9.94 2.68
C SER A 149 -3.41 9.13 1.76
N LYS A 150 -3.72 7.85 1.54
CA LYS A 150 -2.96 6.96 0.64
C LYS A 150 -3.05 7.40 -0.83
N TRP A 151 -4.25 7.75 -1.30
CA TRP A 151 -4.42 8.28 -2.65
C TRP A 151 -3.70 9.61 -2.84
N ALA A 152 -3.69 10.47 -1.81
CA ALA A 152 -2.95 11.72 -1.85
C ALA A 152 -1.43 11.50 -1.94
N GLU A 153 -0.90 10.42 -1.35
CA GLU A 153 0.49 9.98 -1.58
C GLU A 153 0.70 9.60 -3.06
N TRP A 154 -0.16 8.73 -3.63
CA TRP A 154 -0.02 8.28 -5.02
C TRP A 154 -0.17 9.43 -6.03
N LEU A 155 -1.05 10.38 -5.76
CA LEU A 155 -1.30 11.55 -6.61
C LEU A 155 -0.35 12.72 -6.33
N MET A 156 0.69 12.50 -5.52
CA MET A 156 1.75 13.46 -5.19
C MET A 156 1.21 14.82 -4.70
N MET A 157 0.16 14.80 -3.88
CA MET A 157 -0.56 16.01 -3.48
C MET A 157 0.29 16.85 -2.53
N ARG A 158 1.00 17.84 -3.09
CA ARG A 158 1.98 18.68 -2.42
C ARG A 158 1.98 20.10 -2.98
N SER A 159 2.02 21.09 -2.09
CA SER A 159 2.20 22.48 -2.48
C SER A 159 3.66 22.77 -2.80
N SER A 160 3.89 23.68 -3.74
CA SER A 160 5.23 24.06 -4.22
C SER A 160 5.23 25.51 -4.70
N ASN A 161 6.35 25.97 -5.27
CA ASN A 161 6.39 27.27 -5.93
C ASN A 161 5.45 27.36 -7.14
N GLN A 162 5.00 26.23 -7.69
CA GLN A 162 4.11 26.15 -8.85
C GLN A 162 2.67 25.79 -8.47
N THR A 163 2.49 25.08 -7.36
CA THR A 163 1.18 24.59 -6.91
C THR A 163 0.82 25.22 -5.57
N SER A 164 -0.22 26.06 -5.57
CA SER A 164 -0.65 26.73 -4.35
C SER A 164 -1.23 25.76 -3.32
N LEU A 165 -1.25 26.13 -2.04
CA LEU A 165 -1.97 25.31 -1.06
C LEU A 165 -3.46 25.18 -1.42
N LYS A 166 -4.09 26.27 -1.88
CA LYS A 166 -5.52 26.27 -2.23
C LYS A 166 -5.83 25.20 -3.30
N SER A 167 -4.96 25.06 -4.29
CA SER A 167 -4.99 23.99 -5.31
C SER A 167 -5.05 22.61 -4.66
N ILE A 168 -4.11 22.33 -3.73
CA ILE A 168 -4.02 21.04 -3.05
C ILE A 168 -5.22 20.78 -2.14
N THR A 169 -5.70 21.78 -1.41
CA THR A 169 -6.89 21.64 -0.56
C THR A 169 -8.12 21.29 -1.39
N LEU A 170 -8.37 21.99 -2.51
CA LEU A 170 -9.51 21.70 -3.39
C LEU A 170 -9.39 20.32 -4.03
N TYR A 171 -8.19 19.93 -4.45
CA TYR A 171 -7.97 18.59 -4.98
C TYR A 171 -8.20 17.51 -3.92
N TYR A 172 -7.80 17.76 -2.67
CA TYR A 172 -7.98 16.81 -1.57
C TYR A 172 -9.44 16.67 -1.20
N THR A 173 -10.20 17.77 -1.20
CA THR A 173 -11.65 17.75 -0.99
C THR A 173 -12.36 16.96 -2.07
N TRP A 174 -12.04 17.21 -3.35
CA TRP A 174 -12.58 16.40 -4.45
C TRP A 174 -12.27 14.90 -4.27
N LEU A 175 -11.02 14.55 -3.97
CA LEU A 175 -10.63 13.16 -3.75
C LEU A 175 -11.37 12.54 -2.55
N SER A 176 -11.60 13.32 -1.49
CA SER A 176 -12.36 12.88 -0.32
C SER A 176 -13.80 12.54 -0.68
N GLU A 177 -14.44 13.35 -1.51
CA GLU A 177 -15.79 13.11 -2.02
C GLU A 177 -15.84 11.84 -2.89
N GLN A 178 -14.90 11.68 -3.83
CA GLN A 178 -14.84 10.49 -4.69
C GLN A 178 -14.73 9.18 -3.89
N ILE A 179 -13.87 9.15 -2.88
CA ILE A 179 -13.67 7.95 -2.03
C ILE A 179 -14.83 7.75 -1.06
N ALA A 180 -15.42 8.83 -0.51
CA ALA A 180 -16.59 8.74 0.37
C ALA A 180 -17.79 8.13 -0.36
N ASP A 181 -18.06 8.60 -1.57
CA ASP A 181 -19.19 8.19 -2.42
C ASP A 181 -18.96 6.83 -3.11
N ASN A 182 -17.81 6.20 -2.89
CA ASN A 182 -17.40 4.94 -3.51
C ASN A 182 -17.51 5.00 -5.05
N VAL A 183 -17.05 6.12 -5.64
CA VAL A 183 -17.05 6.28 -7.10
C VAL A 183 -16.19 5.17 -7.72
N PRO A 184 -16.69 4.46 -8.75
CA PRO A 184 -15.91 3.47 -9.48
C PRO A 184 -14.53 3.96 -9.87
N LEU A 185 -13.50 3.15 -9.59
CA LEU A 185 -12.13 3.61 -9.69
C LEU A 185 -11.73 3.98 -11.12
N ASP A 186 -12.26 3.28 -12.12
CA ASP A 186 -12.04 3.59 -13.52
C ASP A 186 -12.56 4.99 -13.90
N LYS A 187 -13.73 5.38 -13.37
CA LYS A 187 -14.31 6.71 -13.59
C LYS A 187 -13.46 7.80 -12.96
N MET A 188 -13.04 7.60 -11.71
CA MET A 188 -12.18 8.56 -11.01
C MET A 188 -10.86 8.77 -11.77
N VAL A 189 -10.24 7.70 -12.29
CA VAL A 189 -9.00 7.80 -13.07
C VAL A 189 -9.23 8.49 -14.42
N ARG A 190 -10.34 8.19 -15.10
CA ARG A 190 -10.71 8.89 -16.35
C ARG A 190 -10.92 10.38 -16.12
N GLU A 191 -11.52 10.77 -14.99
CA GLU A 191 -11.71 12.16 -14.61
C GLU A 191 -10.36 12.88 -14.37
N ILE A 192 -9.42 12.23 -13.66
CA ILE A 192 -8.06 12.77 -13.44
C ILE A 192 -7.32 13.00 -14.75
N LEU A 193 -7.22 11.97 -15.60
CA LEU A 193 -6.41 12.01 -16.81
C LEU A 193 -7.07 12.85 -17.93
N GLY A 194 -8.39 12.83 -18.02
CA GLY A 194 -9.16 13.61 -19.00
C GLY A 194 -9.41 15.07 -18.59
N ALA A 195 -8.94 15.50 -17.41
CA ALA A 195 -9.32 16.78 -16.81
C ALA A 195 -8.94 18.00 -17.69
N ASN A 196 -9.87 18.95 -17.80
CA ASN A 196 -9.69 20.23 -18.48
C ASN A 196 -10.35 21.36 -17.65
N GLY A 197 -9.79 22.56 -17.67
CA GLY A 197 -10.30 23.72 -16.93
C GLY A 197 -9.33 24.26 -15.88
N GLY A 198 -9.84 25.17 -15.04
CA GLY A 198 -9.07 25.82 -13.98
C GLY A 198 -8.83 24.90 -12.79
N THR A 199 -7.65 24.95 -12.19
CA THR A 199 -7.26 24.11 -11.06
C THR A 199 -8.06 24.36 -9.77
N PHE A 200 -8.82 25.45 -9.69
CA PHE A 200 -9.78 25.65 -8.60
C PHE A 200 -11.19 25.18 -8.96
N LYS A 201 -11.61 25.36 -10.21
CA LYS A 201 -12.97 25.02 -10.66
C LYS A 201 -13.14 23.54 -11.02
N ASN A 202 -12.07 22.91 -11.52
CA ASN A 202 -12.01 21.48 -11.84
C ASN A 202 -10.76 20.86 -11.19
N PRO A 203 -10.82 20.52 -9.87
CA PRO A 203 -9.65 20.14 -9.10
C PRO A 203 -8.80 18.97 -9.63
N PRO A 204 -9.33 17.94 -10.33
CA PRO A 204 -8.53 16.92 -11.00
C PRO A 204 -7.41 17.45 -11.92
N THR A 205 -7.57 18.64 -12.49
CA THR A 205 -6.52 19.28 -13.31
C THR A 205 -5.23 19.57 -12.53
N ASN A 206 -5.27 19.58 -11.19
CA ASN A 206 -4.08 19.72 -10.34
C ASN A 206 -3.04 18.62 -10.55
N PHE A 207 -3.43 17.43 -11.03
CA PHE A 207 -2.47 16.39 -11.43
C PHE A 207 -1.44 16.92 -12.45
N TYR A 208 -1.88 17.79 -13.36
CA TYR A 208 -1.01 18.44 -14.34
C TYR A 208 -0.36 19.73 -13.85
N GLN A 209 -0.77 20.29 -12.71
CA GLN A 209 -0.09 21.45 -12.09
C GLN A 209 1.05 20.99 -11.18
N ILE A 210 0.87 19.87 -10.47
CA ILE A 210 1.87 19.27 -9.59
C ILE A 210 3.13 18.88 -10.36
N GLU A 211 2.98 18.23 -11.51
CA GLU A 211 4.10 17.89 -12.41
C GLU A 211 3.90 18.54 -13.79
N PRO A 212 4.64 19.62 -14.10
CA PRO A 212 4.54 20.30 -15.39
C PRO A 212 5.26 19.54 -16.53
N ASP A 213 6.29 18.75 -16.22
CA ASP A 213 7.12 18.06 -17.21
C ASP A 213 6.37 16.88 -17.82
N ARG A 214 6.24 16.88 -19.14
CA ARG A 214 5.42 15.91 -19.88
C ARG A 214 5.99 14.49 -19.83
N LEU A 215 7.32 14.35 -19.81
CA LEU A 215 7.98 13.06 -19.69
C LEU A 215 7.74 12.48 -18.31
N LYS A 216 7.88 13.30 -17.26
CA LYS A 216 7.59 12.89 -15.89
C LYS A 216 6.10 12.58 -15.67
N VAL A 217 5.19 13.34 -16.30
CA VAL A 217 3.75 13.00 -16.27
C VAL A 217 3.53 11.60 -16.85
N ALA A 218 4.15 11.26 -17.98
CA ALA A 218 4.05 9.91 -18.55
C ALA A 218 4.59 8.84 -17.60
N GLU A 219 5.76 9.06 -17.00
CA GLU A 219 6.34 8.15 -16.01
C GLU A 219 5.41 7.95 -14.81
N ASN A 220 4.89 9.05 -14.26
CA ASN A 220 3.96 9.01 -13.13
C ASN A 220 2.66 8.29 -13.49
N VAL A 221 2.11 8.49 -14.70
CA VAL A 221 0.91 7.77 -15.13
C VAL A 221 1.17 6.27 -15.25
N ALA A 222 2.32 5.86 -15.82
CA ALA A 222 2.69 4.46 -15.90
C ALA A 222 2.89 3.83 -14.51
N GLN A 223 3.55 4.55 -13.60
CA GLN A 223 3.87 4.04 -12.27
C GLN A 223 2.63 4.00 -11.35
N ILE A 224 1.83 5.05 -11.31
CA ILE A 224 0.65 5.16 -10.44
C ILE A 224 -0.43 4.18 -10.89
N PHE A 225 -0.79 4.19 -12.18
CA PHE A 225 -2.00 3.52 -12.65
C PHE A 225 -1.75 2.17 -13.33
N MET A 226 -0.52 1.86 -13.74
CA MET A 226 -0.16 0.56 -14.33
C MET A 226 0.88 -0.20 -13.50
N GLY A 227 1.45 0.41 -12.45
CA GLY A 227 2.45 -0.23 -11.59
C GLY A 227 3.79 -0.43 -12.29
N MET A 228 4.11 0.39 -13.30
CA MET A 228 5.27 0.19 -14.18
C MET A 228 6.28 1.33 -14.04
N ARG A 229 7.57 0.98 -13.97
CA ARG A 229 8.69 1.94 -13.98
C ARG A 229 9.31 2.00 -15.37
N THR A 230 9.09 3.10 -16.08
CA THR A 230 9.58 3.28 -17.46
C THR A 230 10.78 4.22 -17.55
N GLN A 231 11.26 4.78 -16.45
CA GLN A 231 12.29 5.84 -16.41
C GLN A 231 13.60 5.41 -17.09
N CYS A 232 14.05 4.17 -16.89
CA CYS A 232 15.27 3.69 -17.55
C CYS A 232 15.15 3.68 -19.08
N ALA A 233 13.93 3.53 -19.61
CA ALA A 233 13.64 3.55 -21.04
C ALA A 233 13.85 4.93 -21.69
N GLN A 234 13.97 6.00 -20.90
CA GLN A 234 14.20 7.36 -21.40
C GLN A 234 15.52 7.49 -22.18
N CYS A 235 16.58 6.84 -21.69
CA CYS A 235 17.93 6.96 -22.23
C CYS A 235 18.34 5.76 -23.11
N HIS A 236 17.86 4.56 -22.80
CA HIS A 236 18.13 3.33 -23.53
C HIS A 236 17.00 2.32 -23.29
N ASN A 237 16.87 1.25 -24.10
CA ASN A 237 15.87 0.21 -23.83
C ASN A 237 16.01 -0.36 -22.40
N HIS A 238 14.89 -0.61 -21.73
CA HIS A 238 14.89 -1.03 -20.33
C HIS A 238 15.74 -2.31 -20.14
N PRO A 239 16.65 -2.36 -19.15
CA PRO A 239 17.60 -3.47 -19.03
C PRO A 239 16.97 -4.76 -18.48
N PHE A 240 15.87 -4.65 -17.74
CA PHE A 240 15.22 -5.77 -17.04
C PHE A 240 13.74 -5.93 -17.40
N ASP A 241 13.28 -5.27 -18.46
CA ASP A 241 11.88 -5.28 -18.88
C ASP A 241 11.80 -5.10 -20.40
N ARG A 242 10.61 -5.30 -20.97
CA ARG A 242 10.38 -5.29 -22.42
C ARG A 242 10.36 -3.90 -23.04
N TRP A 243 10.25 -2.84 -22.23
CA TRP A 243 9.98 -1.49 -22.71
C TRP A 243 11.17 -0.90 -23.47
N THR A 244 10.91 -0.49 -24.69
CA THR A 244 11.88 0.17 -25.56
C THR A 244 11.88 1.69 -25.37
N GLN A 245 12.96 2.35 -25.79
CA GLN A 245 13.03 3.81 -25.83
C GLN A 245 11.94 4.39 -26.75
N ASP A 246 11.66 3.73 -27.86
CA ASP A 246 10.58 4.09 -28.78
C ASP A 246 9.21 4.10 -28.08
N GLU A 247 8.89 3.04 -27.32
CA GLU A 247 7.65 2.95 -26.56
C GLU A 247 7.56 4.02 -25.46
N TYR A 248 8.67 4.34 -24.79
CA TYR A 248 8.72 5.41 -23.80
C TYR A 248 8.30 6.76 -24.40
N TYR A 249 8.94 7.18 -25.49
CA TYR A 249 8.63 8.48 -26.12
C TYR A 249 7.27 8.48 -26.83
N SER A 250 6.82 7.34 -27.35
CA SER A 250 5.48 7.18 -27.92
C SER A 250 4.40 7.27 -26.85
N PHE A 251 4.64 6.74 -25.66
CA PHE A 251 3.72 6.90 -24.53
C PHE A 251 3.71 8.35 -24.03
N ALA A 252 4.87 9.00 -23.96
CA ALA A 252 4.95 10.42 -23.61
C ALA A 252 4.20 11.33 -24.59
N ALA A 253 4.03 10.91 -25.86
CA ALA A 253 3.29 11.66 -26.86
C ALA A 253 1.80 11.86 -26.52
N PHE A 254 1.23 11.11 -25.56
CA PHE A 254 -0.13 11.39 -25.06
C PHE A 254 -0.24 12.71 -24.28
N PHE A 255 0.87 13.19 -23.70
CA PHE A 255 0.91 14.39 -22.87
C PHE A 255 1.54 15.60 -23.58
N SER A 256 1.93 15.44 -24.85
CA SER A 256 2.56 16.50 -25.65
C SER A 256 1.64 17.71 -25.92
N GLN A 257 0.32 17.50 -25.85
CA GLN A 257 -0.70 18.51 -26.11
C GLN A 257 -1.30 19.11 -24.83
N VAL A 258 -0.70 18.83 -23.65
CA VAL A 258 -1.11 19.51 -22.42
C VAL A 258 -0.65 20.97 -22.50
N GLY A 259 -1.63 21.87 -22.62
CA GLY A 259 -1.48 23.31 -22.54
C GLY A 259 -1.82 23.82 -21.14
N ARG A 260 -1.14 24.89 -20.73
CA ARG A 260 -1.35 25.57 -19.45
C ARG A 260 -1.35 27.07 -19.67
N LYS A 261 -2.25 27.79 -19.01
CA LYS A 261 -2.26 29.26 -18.96
C LYS A 261 -2.75 29.73 -17.59
N THR A 262 -2.29 30.89 -17.14
CA THR A 262 -2.74 31.46 -15.87
C THR A 262 -4.23 31.81 -15.92
N GLY A 263 -4.95 31.52 -14.84
CA GLY A 263 -6.35 31.89 -14.63
C GLY A 263 -6.52 33.34 -14.20
N GLU A 264 -7.72 33.69 -13.74
CA GLU A 264 -8.01 35.03 -13.19
C GLU A 264 -7.27 35.27 -11.86
N ASP A 265 -7.22 34.25 -10.99
CA ASP A 265 -6.34 34.22 -9.83
C ASP A 265 -4.94 33.79 -10.30
N TYR A 266 -3.90 34.56 -9.95
CA TYR A 266 -2.51 34.29 -10.34
C TYR A 266 -1.99 32.92 -9.89
N ARG A 267 -2.65 32.29 -8.91
CA ARG A 267 -2.33 30.94 -8.40
C ARG A 267 -3.07 29.83 -9.13
N GLU A 268 -4.12 30.16 -9.88
CA GLU A 268 -4.88 29.21 -10.67
C GLU A 268 -4.22 28.99 -12.04
N GLN A 269 -4.16 27.74 -12.47
CA GLN A 269 -3.77 27.38 -13.83
C GLN A 269 -4.97 26.77 -14.55
N ILE A 270 -5.16 27.15 -15.80
CA ILE A 270 -6.13 26.53 -16.71
C ILE A 270 -5.38 25.50 -17.54
N VAL A 271 -5.71 24.23 -17.33
CA VAL A 271 -5.20 23.10 -18.10
C VAL A 271 -6.16 22.83 -19.26
N PHE A 272 -5.63 22.71 -20.47
CA PHE A 272 -6.44 22.46 -21.66
C PHE A 272 -5.69 21.63 -22.70
N ASN A 273 -6.41 20.99 -23.61
CA ASN A 273 -5.81 20.43 -24.82
C ASN A 273 -5.43 21.55 -25.79
N SER A 274 -4.13 21.73 -26.05
CA SER A 274 -3.64 22.73 -27.01
C SER A 274 -3.93 22.36 -28.46
N GLY A 275 -4.24 21.09 -28.75
CA GLY A 275 -4.42 20.56 -30.10
C GLY A 275 -3.11 20.47 -30.92
N GLY A 276 -1.97 20.78 -30.30
CA GLY A 276 -0.67 20.83 -30.97
C GLY A 276 0.50 20.55 -30.02
N GLY A 277 1.51 19.86 -30.53
CA GLY A 277 2.70 19.45 -29.79
C GLY A 277 3.04 17.99 -30.06
N GLU A 278 4.31 17.71 -30.29
CA GLU A 278 4.83 16.36 -30.55
C GLU A 278 6.02 16.04 -29.65
N VAL A 279 6.32 14.74 -29.54
CA VAL A 279 7.52 14.23 -28.87
C VAL A 279 8.45 13.69 -29.96
N ASN A 280 9.71 14.11 -29.94
CA ASN A 280 10.72 13.61 -30.86
C ASN A 280 11.58 12.57 -30.17
N HIS A 281 11.97 11.54 -30.90
CA HIS A 281 12.96 10.57 -30.44
C HIS A 281 14.32 11.29 -30.26
N PRO A 282 15.04 11.06 -29.14
CA PRO A 282 16.33 11.73 -28.90
C PRO A 282 17.39 11.31 -29.92
N VAL A 283 17.30 10.08 -30.44
CA VAL A 283 18.11 9.58 -31.55
C VAL A 283 17.40 9.82 -32.88
N GLY A 284 17.96 10.66 -33.74
CA GLY A 284 17.47 10.90 -35.10
C GLY A 284 16.29 11.86 -35.24
N GLY A 285 15.71 12.36 -34.14
CA GLY A 285 14.73 13.46 -34.16
C GLY A 285 13.38 13.13 -34.79
N ARG A 286 13.09 11.85 -35.06
CA ARG A 286 11.79 11.42 -35.62
C ARG A 286 10.65 11.74 -34.65
N VAL A 287 9.50 12.15 -35.18
CA VAL A 287 8.28 12.34 -34.41
C VAL A 287 7.75 10.99 -33.94
N MET A 288 7.46 10.86 -32.65
CA MET A 288 6.93 9.63 -32.05
C MET A 288 5.41 9.69 -31.98
N PRO A 289 4.68 8.78 -32.65
CA PRO A 289 3.23 8.74 -32.57
C PRO A 289 2.75 8.22 -31.21
N PRO A 290 1.55 8.59 -30.73
CA PRO A 290 0.98 8.04 -29.51
C PRO A 290 0.75 6.52 -29.60
N VAL A 291 1.37 5.77 -28.69
CA VAL A 291 1.26 4.30 -28.60
C VAL A 291 1.01 3.91 -27.15
N PHE A 292 -0.02 3.10 -26.90
CA PHE A 292 -0.28 2.55 -25.58
C PHE A 292 0.84 1.59 -25.16
N LEU A 293 1.31 1.69 -23.91
CA LEU A 293 2.30 0.76 -23.37
C LEU A 293 1.74 -0.67 -23.38
N GLY A 294 2.23 -1.51 -24.29
CA GLY A 294 1.74 -2.87 -24.47
C GLY A 294 0.37 -3.01 -25.15
N GLY A 295 -0.22 -1.90 -25.62
CA GLY A 295 -1.56 -1.88 -26.25
C GLY A 295 -1.55 -1.51 -27.74
N GLY A 296 -0.41 -1.10 -28.29
CA GLY A 296 -0.27 -0.74 -29.71
C GLY A 296 -0.71 0.70 -30.05
N PRO A 297 -0.76 1.05 -31.35
CA PRO A 297 -1.03 2.41 -31.80
C PRO A 297 -2.41 2.93 -31.37
N ALA A 298 -2.49 4.21 -31.00
CA ALA A 298 -3.73 4.85 -30.58
C ALA A 298 -4.29 5.79 -31.65
N ASP A 299 -5.60 5.68 -31.93
CA ASP A 299 -6.31 6.65 -32.77
C ASP A 299 -6.61 7.94 -31.98
N THR A 300 -5.79 8.95 -32.23
CA THR A 300 -5.86 10.26 -31.56
C THR A 300 -6.28 11.40 -32.50
N ALA A 301 -6.64 11.09 -33.75
CA ALA A 301 -6.96 12.12 -34.74
C ALA A 301 -8.19 12.94 -34.30
N GLY A 302 -8.01 14.26 -34.16
CA GLY A 302 -9.07 15.18 -33.74
C GLY A 302 -9.57 15.01 -32.30
N LYS A 303 -8.86 14.23 -31.47
CA LYS A 303 -9.26 13.91 -30.09
C LYS A 303 -8.24 14.45 -29.09
N ASP A 304 -8.66 14.65 -27.84
CA ASP A 304 -7.71 14.86 -26.74
C ASP A 304 -6.97 13.55 -26.47
N ARG A 305 -5.66 13.56 -26.73
CA ARG A 305 -4.79 12.39 -26.54
C ARG A 305 -4.90 11.82 -25.13
N ARG A 306 -5.08 12.66 -24.11
CA ARG A 306 -5.21 12.20 -22.72
C ARG A 306 -6.50 11.45 -22.46
N VAL A 307 -7.61 11.89 -23.06
CA VAL A 307 -8.91 11.20 -22.94
C VAL A 307 -8.82 9.83 -23.61
N VAL A 308 -8.21 9.75 -24.79
CA VAL A 308 -7.96 8.46 -25.49
C VAL A 308 -7.13 7.52 -24.62
N LEU A 309 -6.07 8.03 -23.97
CA LEU A 309 -5.26 7.26 -23.03
C LEU A 309 -6.06 6.81 -21.82
N ALA A 310 -6.76 7.74 -21.17
CA ALA A 310 -7.57 7.46 -20.00
C ALA A 310 -8.62 6.38 -20.27
N ASP A 311 -9.25 6.44 -21.44
CA ASP A 311 -10.29 5.51 -21.84
C ASP A 311 -9.79 4.10 -22.08
N TRP A 312 -8.57 3.95 -22.61
CA TRP A 312 -7.92 2.65 -22.74
C TRP A 312 -7.38 2.16 -21.40
N LEU A 313 -6.68 3.03 -20.66
CA LEU A 313 -5.99 2.70 -19.43
C LEU A 313 -6.96 2.18 -18.38
N ALA A 314 -8.04 2.90 -18.13
CA ALA A 314 -9.07 2.53 -17.16
C ALA A 314 -10.17 1.67 -17.80
N SER A 315 -9.79 0.67 -18.60
CA SER A 315 -10.73 -0.25 -19.25
C SER A 315 -10.38 -1.71 -19.00
N PRO A 316 -11.34 -2.65 -19.18
CA PRO A 316 -11.07 -4.09 -19.13
C PRO A 316 -10.03 -4.59 -20.15
N LYS A 317 -9.70 -3.78 -21.17
CA LYS A 317 -8.71 -4.13 -22.20
C LYS A 317 -7.27 -3.90 -21.76
N ASN A 318 -7.04 -3.08 -20.74
CA ASN A 318 -5.72 -2.84 -20.20
C ASN A 318 -5.37 -3.94 -19.18
N PRO A 319 -4.33 -4.74 -19.40
CA PRO A 319 -4.01 -5.87 -18.51
C PRO A 319 -3.39 -5.44 -17.18
N TYR A 320 -2.93 -4.19 -17.06
CA TYR A 320 -2.17 -3.69 -15.92
C TYR A 320 -3.03 -2.94 -14.90
N PHE A 321 -4.05 -2.22 -15.35
CA PHE A 321 -4.81 -1.29 -14.52
C PHE A 321 -5.46 -1.97 -13.31
N ALA A 322 -6.28 -2.99 -13.55
CA ALA A 322 -6.96 -3.72 -12.48
C ALA A 322 -5.95 -4.45 -11.57
N GLN A 323 -4.95 -5.10 -12.16
CA GLN A 323 -3.90 -5.82 -11.41
C GLN A 323 -3.11 -4.88 -10.48
N ASN A 324 -2.68 -3.72 -10.98
CA ASN A 324 -1.93 -2.74 -10.20
C ASN A 324 -2.73 -2.27 -8.98
N PHE A 325 -4.01 -1.89 -9.17
CA PHE A 325 -4.82 -1.44 -8.05
C PHE A 325 -5.13 -2.55 -7.05
N THR A 326 -5.46 -3.76 -7.52
CA THR A 326 -5.67 -4.89 -6.62
C THR A 326 -4.40 -5.23 -5.84
N ASN A 327 -3.23 -5.14 -6.47
CA ASN A 327 -1.94 -5.40 -5.81
C ASN A 327 -1.59 -4.32 -4.77
N ARG A 328 -1.82 -3.04 -5.07
CA ARG A 328 -1.61 -1.93 -4.13
C ARG A 328 -2.54 -2.02 -2.92
N ILE A 329 -3.80 -2.38 -3.15
CA ILE A 329 -4.79 -2.58 -2.09
C ILE A 329 -4.42 -3.79 -1.24
N TRP A 330 -4.04 -4.91 -1.88
CA TRP A 330 -3.53 -6.10 -1.21
C TRP A 330 -2.33 -5.79 -0.31
N HIS A 331 -1.33 -5.08 -0.83
CA HIS A 331 -0.14 -4.69 -0.07
C HIS A 331 -0.47 -3.91 1.19
N HIS A 332 -1.51 -3.06 1.18
CA HIS A 332 -1.94 -2.37 2.40
C HIS A 332 -2.29 -3.37 3.52
N PHE A 333 -2.97 -4.47 3.21
CA PHE A 333 -3.45 -5.46 4.19
C PHE A 333 -2.45 -6.58 4.54
N PHE A 334 -1.43 -6.80 3.73
CA PHE A 334 -0.43 -7.85 3.95
C PHE A 334 0.99 -7.31 4.18
N GLY A 335 1.23 -6.01 3.95
CA GLY A 335 2.54 -5.37 4.06
C GLY A 335 3.53 -5.74 2.95
N ILE A 336 3.10 -6.62 2.05
CA ILE A 336 3.83 -7.08 0.87
C ILE A 336 2.82 -7.32 -0.26
N GLY A 337 3.15 -6.89 -1.47
CA GLY A 337 2.35 -7.13 -2.65
C GLY A 337 2.44 -8.56 -3.16
N ILE A 338 1.48 -8.97 -3.98
CA ILE A 338 1.59 -10.17 -4.81
C ILE A 338 2.73 -9.96 -5.83
N VAL A 339 2.83 -8.76 -6.39
CA VAL A 339 4.06 -8.24 -6.99
C VAL A 339 4.67 -7.24 -6.01
N GLU A 340 5.95 -7.42 -5.66
CA GLU A 340 6.67 -6.56 -4.72
C GLU A 340 8.01 -6.13 -5.33
N PRO A 341 8.34 -4.83 -5.40
CA PRO A 341 7.52 -3.68 -5.04
C PRO A 341 6.23 -3.53 -5.86
N VAL A 342 5.18 -2.96 -5.25
CA VAL A 342 3.84 -2.86 -5.87
C VAL A 342 3.77 -2.01 -7.14
N ASP A 343 4.75 -1.14 -7.34
CA ASP A 343 4.85 -0.20 -8.45
C ASP A 343 6.02 -0.54 -9.39
N ASP A 344 6.46 -1.80 -9.38
CA ASP A 344 7.60 -2.30 -10.16
C ASP A 344 7.24 -3.65 -10.84
N VAL A 345 6.12 -3.64 -11.56
CA VAL A 345 5.62 -4.75 -12.37
C VAL A 345 6.44 -4.84 -13.65
N ARG A 346 7.23 -5.92 -13.75
CA ARG A 346 8.08 -6.23 -14.90
C ARG A 346 8.19 -7.73 -15.08
N ILE A 347 8.60 -8.18 -16.27
CA ILE A 347 8.80 -9.61 -16.55
C ILE A 347 9.78 -10.25 -15.56
N SER A 348 10.80 -9.48 -15.13
CA SER A 348 11.81 -9.94 -14.17
C SER A 348 11.41 -9.88 -12.70
N ASN A 349 10.20 -9.42 -12.41
CA ASN A 349 9.61 -9.38 -11.08
C ASN A 349 8.16 -9.89 -11.15
N PRO A 350 7.97 -11.20 -11.38
CA PRO A 350 6.63 -11.76 -11.51
C PRO A 350 5.90 -11.76 -10.16
N ALA A 351 4.58 -11.92 -10.25
CA ALA A 351 3.71 -12.17 -9.10
C ALA A 351 4.11 -13.46 -8.35
N SER A 352 4.11 -13.45 -7.02
CA SER A 352 4.26 -14.66 -6.21
C SER A 352 3.10 -15.63 -6.41
N ASN A 353 1.91 -15.10 -6.68
CA ASN A 353 0.71 -15.86 -7.00
C ASN A 353 -0.05 -15.19 -8.16
N GLU A 354 0.42 -15.41 -9.39
CA GLU A 354 -0.20 -14.87 -10.61
C GLU A 354 -1.69 -15.23 -10.73
N PRO A 355 -2.14 -16.50 -10.51
CA PRO A 355 -3.56 -16.82 -10.54
C PRO A 355 -4.41 -15.97 -9.58
N LEU A 356 -3.90 -15.72 -8.36
CA LEU A 356 -4.57 -14.84 -7.39
C LEU A 356 -4.68 -13.40 -7.90
N LEU A 357 -3.59 -12.84 -8.43
CA LEU A 357 -3.59 -11.48 -8.94
C LEU A 357 -4.56 -11.31 -10.13
N LEU A 358 -4.58 -12.28 -11.04
CA LEU A 358 -5.48 -12.27 -12.19
C LEU A 358 -6.95 -12.39 -11.78
N GLU A 359 -7.27 -13.26 -10.82
CA GLU A 359 -8.65 -13.41 -10.35
C GLU A 359 -9.13 -12.18 -9.55
N LEU A 360 -8.27 -11.58 -8.72
CA LEU A 360 -8.56 -10.30 -8.05
C LEU A 360 -8.86 -9.20 -9.08
N ALA A 361 -8.01 -9.07 -10.10
CA ALA A 361 -8.17 -8.06 -11.16
C ALA A 361 -9.44 -8.27 -11.99
N LYS A 362 -9.75 -9.54 -12.31
CA LYS A 362 -10.98 -9.92 -13.00
C LYS A 362 -12.21 -9.52 -12.19
N ARG A 363 -12.29 -9.91 -10.92
CA ARG A 363 -13.42 -9.59 -10.04
C ARG A 363 -13.57 -8.10 -9.78
N PHE A 364 -12.45 -7.41 -9.63
CA PHE A 364 -12.45 -5.95 -9.52
C PHE A 364 -13.00 -5.29 -10.79
N THR A 365 -12.72 -5.85 -11.97
CA THR A 365 -13.32 -5.38 -13.23
C THR A 365 -14.81 -5.71 -13.33
N GLU A 366 -15.22 -6.93 -12.94
CA GLU A 366 -16.61 -7.39 -12.96
C GLU A 366 -17.51 -6.64 -11.97
N SER A 367 -16.94 -6.17 -10.84
CA SER A 367 -17.64 -5.32 -9.87
C SER A 367 -17.79 -3.86 -10.31
N ASN A 368 -17.37 -3.52 -11.53
CA ASN A 368 -17.22 -2.14 -12.01
C ASN A 368 -16.28 -1.33 -11.12
N TYR A 369 -15.12 -1.91 -10.77
CA TYR A 369 -14.07 -1.26 -9.99
C TYR A 369 -14.54 -0.74 -8.63
N ASP A 370 -15.43 -1.50 -7.97
CA ASP A 370 -15.90 -1.21 -6.61
C ASP A 370 -14.78 -1.44 -5.60
N PHE A 371 -14.28 -0.32 -5.08
CA PHE A 371 -13.16 -0.29 -4.16
C PHE A 371 -13.49 -0.91 -2.79
N LYS A 372 -14.64 -0.54 -2.19
CA LYS A 372 -15.04 -1.06 -0.88
C LYS A 372 -15.36 -2.55 -0.95
N ALA A 373 -15.94 -3.03 -2.04
CA ALA A 373 -16.20 -4.46 -2.24
C ALA A 373 -14.90 -5.29 -2.25
N LEU A 374 -13.87 -4.83 -2.96
CA LEU A 374 -12.56 -5.49 -2.98
C LEU A 374 -11.90 -5.53 -1.60
N VAL A 375 -11.94 -4.41 -0.86
CA VAL A 375 -11.43 -4.36 0.52
C VAL A 375 -12.17 -5.38 1.41
N ARG A 376 -13.50 -5.41 1.31
CA ARG A 376 -14.33 -6.35 2.06
C ARG A 376 -13.95 -7.80 1.78
N GLU A 377 -13.75 -8.17 0.51
CA GLU A 377 -13.35 -9.53 0.13
C GLU A 377 -11.98 -9.93 0.71
N ILE A 378 -11.01 -9.01 0.67
CA ILE A 378 -9.67 -9.24 1.26
C ILE A 378 -9.78 -9.46 2.77
N CYS A 379 -10.44 -8.55 3.51
CA CYS A 379 -10.53 -8.64 4.97
C CYS A 379 -11.32 -9.87 5.47
N ARG A 380 -12.22 -10.42 4.65
CA ARG A 380 -12.98 -11.63 4.97
C ARG A 380 -12.22 -12.93 4.73
N SER A 381 -11.15 -12.90 3.92
CA SER A 381 -10.37 -14.11 3.61
C SER A 381 -9.75 -14.72 4.88
N GLU A 382 -9.66 -16.05 4.91
CA GLU A 382 -8.87 -16.74 5.93
C GLU A 382 -7.40 -16.29 5.85
N ALA A 383 -6.85 -16.05 4.65
CA ALA A 383 -5.50 -15.53 4.45
C ALA A 383 -5.22 -14.25 5.26
N TYR A 384 -6.12 -13.25 5.20
CA TYR A 384 -5.98 -12.02 5.98
C TYR A 384 -6.14 -12.26 7.48
N GLN A 385 -7.01 -13.20 7.87
CA GLN A 385 -7.34 -13.50 9.27
C GLN A 385 -6.37 -14.49 9.95
N ARG A 386 -5.28 -14.90 9.28
CA ARG A 386 -4.24 -15.76 9.88
C ARG A 386 -3.54 -15.07 11.05
N THR A 387 -3.05 -15.85 12.00
CA THR A 387 -2.13 -15.37 13.03
C THR A 387 -0.77 -14.99 12.41
N THR A 388 -0.04 -14.10 13.08
CA THR A 388 1.38 -13.81 12.80
C THR A 388 2.30 -14.90 13.31
N GLU A 389 1.83 -15.77 14.20
CA GLU A 389 2.57 -16.95 14.66
C GLU A 389 2.78 -17.94 13.51
N LYS A 390 4.05 -18.18 13.19
CA LYS A 390 4.46 -19.14 12.17
C LYS A 390 4.52 -20.55 12.74
N ASN A 391 4.14 -21.53 11.91
CA ASN A 391 4.33 -22.95 12.18
C ASN A 391 5.64 -23.45 11.53
N ALA A 392 6.07 -24.67 11.88
CA ALA A 392 7.33 -25.24 11.38
C ALA A 392 7.43 -25.30 9.83
N SER A 393 6.29 -25.40 9.13
CA SER A 393 6.30 -25.48 7.67
C SER A 393 6.43 -24.12 6.99
N ASN A 394 6.07 -23.02 7.66
CA ASN A 394 6.03 -21.66 7.09
C ASN A 394 6.97 -20.65 7.76
N GLU A 395 7.86 -21.12 8.64
CA GLU A 395 8.85 -20.30 9.36
C GLU A 395 9.60 -19.32 8.42
N THR A 396 10.05 -19.81 7.28
CA THR A 396 10.81 -19.06 6.27
C THR A 396 9.93 -18.45 5.17
N ASP A 397 8.60 -18.55 5.26
CA ASP A 397 7.72 -17.92 4.28
C ASP A 397 7.62 -16.41 4.54
N GLU A 398 7.87 -15.62 3.52
CA GLU A 398 7.79 -14.16 3.58
C GLU A 398 6.92 -13.57 2.46
N ARG A 399 6.46 -14.39 1.50
CA ARG A 399 5.86 -13.90 0.25
C ARG A 399 4.60 -14.65 -0.19
N ASN A 400 4.32 -15.83 0.38
CA ASN A 400 3.21 -16.69 -0.05
C ASN A 400 1.98 -16.59 0.84
N PHE A 401 1.98 -15.63 1.78
CA PHE A 401 0.87 -15.31 2.67
C PHE A 401 0.51 -16.49 3.59
N ALA A 402 1.46 -17.37 3.92
CA ALA A 402 1.22 -18.53 4.76
C ALA A 402 0.87 -18.14 6.22
N SER A 403 1.32 -16.98 6.68
CA SER A 403 0.93 -16.33 7.93
C SER A 403 0.59 -14.87 7.64
N GLN A 404 0.03 -14.17 8.63
CA GLN A 404 0.01 -12.71 8.55
C GLN A 404 1.42 -12.16 8.86
N SER A 405 1.71 -10.95 8.37
CA SER A 405 2.95 -10.23 8.63
C SER A 405 2.81 -9.26 9.81
N LEU A 406 3.87 -9.17 10.62
CA LEU A 406 4.03 -8.06 11.57
C LEU A 406 4.36 -6.79 10.79
N ARG A 407 3.51 -5.76 10.90
CA ARG A 407 3.62 -4.54 10.08
C ARG A 407 3.71 -3.32 10.98
N ARG A 408 4.74 -2.49 10.79
CA ARG A 408 4.81 -1.21 11.49
C ARG A 408 3.61 -0.33 11.08
N ILE A 409 3.00 0.35 12.04
CA ILE A 409 1.92 1.30 11.76
C ILE A 409 2.51 2.53 11.05
N LYS A 410 1.86 3.01 9.98
CA LYS A 410 2.28 4.23 9.26
C LYS A 410 2.31 5.44 10.19
N ALA A 411 3.21 6.39 9.91
CA ALA A 411 3.45 7.57 10.74
C ALA A 411 2.17 8.33 11.13
N GLU A 412 1.28 8.57 10.18
CA GLU A 412 0.03 9.31 10.40
C GLU A 412 -0.90 8.57 11.36
N SER A 413 -1.20 7.30 11.08
CA SER A 413 -2.05 6.48 11.94
C SER A 413 -1.41 6.24 13.31
N MET A 414 -0.08 6.13 13.38
CA MET A 414 0.63 5.98 14.64
C MET A 414 0.48 7.22 15.54
N LEU A 415 0.60 8.42 14.96
CA LEU A 415 0.37 9.67 15.69
C LEU A 415 -1.09 9.81 16.13
N ASP A 416 -2.03 9.46 15.23
CA ASP A 416 -3.46 9.48 15.53
C ASP A 416 -3.82 8.53 16.67
N ILE A 417 -3.29 7.30 16.65
CA ILE A 417 -3.49 6.30 17.71
C ILE A 417 -2.87 6.81 19.01
N LEU A 418 -1.65 7.36 18.99
CA LEU A 418 -1.01 7.92 20.19
C LEU A 418 -1.88 9.01 20.82
N SER A 419 -2.43 9.92 20.00
CA SER A 419 -3.32 10.97 20.45
C SER A 419 -4.68 10.43 20.94
N GLN A 420 -5.21 9.40 20.29
CA GLN A 420 -6.43 8.72 20.72
C GLN A 420 -6.27 8.08 22.10
N VAL A 421 -5.25 7.23 22.29
CA VAL A 421 -5.07 6.46 23.52
C VAL A 421 -4.72 7.37 24.69
N THR A 422 -4.00 8.46 24.45
CA THR A 422 -3.69 9.47 25.46
C THR A 422 -4.78 10.52 25.62
N ASN A 423 -5.84 10.53 24.80
CA ASN A 423 -6.86 11.59 24.78
C ASN A 423 -6.26 13.00 24.64
N THR A 424 -5.24 13.13 23.80
CA THR A 424 -4.63 14.41 23.46
C THR A 424 -5.07 14.89 22.08
N LYS A 425 -4.85 16.18 21.80
CA LYS A 425 -5.23 16.80 20.52
C LYS A 425 -4.00 17.39 19.86
N ASP A 426 -3.68 16.90 18.67
CA ASP A 426 -2.64 17.50 17.86
C ASP A 426 -3.16 18.72 17.10
N LYS A 427 -2.24 19.62 16.78
CA LYS A 427 -2.50 20.78 15.94
C LYS A 427 -1.63 20.70 14.70
N PHE A 428 -2.27 20.64 13.55
CA PHE A 428 -1.61 20.75 12.26
C PHE A 428 -1.87 22.13 11.65
N PRO A 429 -0.94 22.67 10.85
CA PRO A 429 -1.16 23.92 10.13
C PRO A 429 -2.49 23.92 9.37
N ARG A 430 -3.31 24.95 9.60
CA ARG A 430 -4.60 25.21 8.91
C ARG A 430 -5.69 24.14 9.07
N LEU A 431 -5.46 23.10 9.88
CA LEU A 431 -6.49 22.16 10.32
C LEU A 431 -6.99 22.53 11.72
N PRO A 432 -8.23 22.20 12.10
CA PRO A 432 -8.73 22.46 13.45
C PRO A 432 -7.90 21.70 14.51
N LEU A 433 -7.95 22.17 15.76
CA LEU A 433 -7.32 21.46 16.87
C LEU A 433 -8.01 20.10 17.06
N GLY A 434 -7.22 19.02 17.14
CA GLY A 434 -7.73 17.65 17.21
C GLY A 434 -8.04 17.04 15.84
N ALA A 435 -7.63 17.68 14.74
CA ALA A 435 -7.59 17.02 13.43
C ALA A 435 -6.60 15.85 13.47
N ARG A 436 -6.85 14.84 12.64
CA ARG A 436 -5.99 13.68 12.46
C ARG A 436 -4.87 13.93 11.46
N ALA A 437 -3.74 13.27 11.65
CA ALA A 437 -2.61 13.33 10.73
C ALA A 437 -2.97 12.78 9.34
N VAL A 438 -3.85 11.77 9.25
CA VAL A 438 -4.34 11.26 7.95
C VAL A 438 -5.13 12.32 7.15
N GLN A 439 -5.64 13.36 7.81
CA GLN A 439 -6.36 14.47 7.18
C GLN A 439 -5.42 15.54 6.59
N ILE A 440 -4.09 15.38 6.70
CA ILE A 440 -3.13 16.33 6.14
C ILE A 440 -3.16 16.24 4.60
N ALA A 441 -3.77 17.25 4.00
CA ALA A 441 -3.92 17.36 2.55
C ALA A 441 -2.61 17.61 1.81
N ASP A 442 -1.69 18.35 2.40
CA ASP A 442 -0.45 18.79 1.77
C ASP A 442 0.76 17.96 2.22
N GLY A 443 1.44 17.29 1.28
CA GLY A 443 2.69 16.57 1.53
C GLY A 443 3.82 17.44 2.10
N ALA A 444 3.79 18.76 1.87
CA ALA A 444 4.77 19.69 2.43
C ALA A 444 4.54 19.99 3.92
N THR A 445 3.36 19.66 4.46
CA THR A 445 3.08 19.81 5.89
C THR A 445 3.57 18.59 6.65
N SER A 446 4.44 18.79 7.64
CA SER A 446 4.94 17.74 8.53
C SER A 446 5.23 18.30 9.93
N ASN A 447 5.53 17.41 10.87
CA ASN A 447 6.11 17.71 12.18
C ASN A 447 7.27 16.74 12.45
N TYR A 448 7.97 16.91 13.57
CA TYR A 448 9.12 16.07 13.90
C TYR A 448 8.75 14.57 14.00
N PHE A 449 7.58 14.25 14.55
CA PHE A 449 7.10 12.86 14.65
C PHE A 449 6.88 12.24 13.27
N LEU A 450 6.10 12.90 12.40
CA LEU A 450 5.78 12.39 11.07
C LEU A 450 7.03 12.19 10.21
N THR A 451 7.98 13.13 10.26
CA THR A 451 9.26 13.00 9.56
C THR A 451 10.09 11.84 10.11
N THR A 452 10.21 11.72 11.45
CA THR A 452 11.00 10.65 12.09
C THR A 452 10.41 9.26 11.82
N PHE A 453 9.09 9.15 11.73
CA PHE A 453 8.36 7.92 11.46
C PHE A 453 8.19 7.62 9.96
N GLY A 454 8.88 8.36 9.08
CA GLY A 454 9.02 8.00 7.67
C GLY A 454 7.82 8.35 6.79
N ARG A 455 7.03 9.37 7.16
CA ARG A 455 5.95 9.90 6.31
C ARG A 455 6.50 10.39 4.97
N ALA A 456 5.81 10.08 3.87
CA ALA A 456 6.15 10.59 2.54
C ALA A 456 5.99 12.12 2.45
N THR A 457 6.91 12.77 1.75
CA THR A 457 6.82 14.19 1.41
C THR A 457 5.86 14.42 0.23
N ARG A 458 5.50 13.35 -0.48
CA ARG A 458 4.71 13.32 -1.71
C ARG A 458 5.42 14.02 -2.87
N GLU A 459 6.75 13.88 -2.93
CA GLU A 459 7.58 14.43 -4.01
C GLU A 459 7.64 13.51 -5.23
N THR A 460 7.39 12.22 -5.03
CA THR A 460 7.41 11.20 -6.09
C THR A 460 6.21 10.28 -5.97
N ALA A 461 5.89 9.56 -7.05
CA ALA A 461 4.89 8.50 -7.03
C ALA A 461 5.43 7.15 -6.49
N CYS A 462 6.70 7.10 -6.03
CA CYS A 462 7.34 5.86 -5.64
C CYS A 462 6.73 5.26 -4.37
N SER A 463 6.42 3.96 -4.40
CA SER A 463 6.05 3.21 -3.20
C SER A 463 7.13 3.29 -2.11
N CYS A 464 8.38 3.45 -2.53
CA CYS A 464 9.57 3.54 -1.68
C CYS A 464 9.76 4.86 -0.93
N GLU A 465 8.93 5.88 -1.18
CA GLU A 465 9.05 7.19 -0.50
C GLU A 465 8.63 7.11 0.97
N VAL A 466 7.63 6.29 1.29
CA VAL A 466 7.28 5.95 2.67
C VAL A 466 8.35 5.02 3.23
N LYS A 467 8.97 5.40 4.35
CA LYS A 467 10.00 4.58 5.00
C LYS A 467 9.38 3.77 6.12
N MET A 468 9.38 2.44 5.99
CA MET A 468 8.77 1.55 6.98
C MET A 468 9.80 0.87 7.88
N GLU A 469 11.08 0.95 7.53
CA GLU A 469 12.18 0.38 8.27
C GLU A 469 12.32 1.05 9.66
N PRO A 470 12.50 0.25 10.73
CA PRO A 470 12.69 0.80 12.06
C PRO A 470 14.04 1.51 12.17
N THR A 471 14.07 2.62 12.91
CA THR A 471 15.31 3.36 13.18
C THR A 471 15.53 3.58 14.67
N LEU A 472 16.80 3.76 15.08
CA LEU A 472 17.13 4.14 16.46
C LEU A 472 16.47 5.47 16.86
N SER A 473 16.37 6.42 15.92
CA SER A 473 15.74 7.72 16.17
C SER A 473 14.25 7.60 16.52
N GLN A 474 13.52 6.65 15.92
CA GLN A 474 12.11 6.40 16.27
C GLN A 474 11.98 5.89 17.70
N ALA A 475 12.80 4.92 18.10
CA ALA A 475 12.80 4.38 19.45
C ALA A 475 13.16 5.45 20.49
N LEU A 476 14.22 6.22 20.24
CA LEU A 476 14.63 7.33 21.11
C LEU A 476 13.54 8.41 21.20
N HIS A 477 12.83 8.72 20.12
CA HIS A 477 11.78 9.73 20.13
C HIS A 477 10.56 9.35 20.97
N LEU A 478 10.21 8.06 21.03
CA LEU A 478 9.12 7.57 21.90
C LEU A 478 9.55 7.54 23.37
N MET A 479 10.80 7.14 23.63
CA MET A 479 11.35 7.03 24.98
C MET A 479 11.64 8.40 25.61
N ASN A 480 12.04 9.38 24.81
CA ASN A 480 12.33 10.73 25.28
C ASN A 480 11.01 11.49 25.52
N GLY A 481 10.82 11.98 26.75
CA GLY A 481 9.52 12.22 27.39
C GLY A 481 8.50 13.18 26.75
N ASP A 482 8.85 13.99 25.75
CA ASP A 482 7.92 14.97 25.19
C ASP A 482 6.79 14.35 24.35
N THR A 483 7.03 13.18 23.77
CA THR A 483 6.04 12.51 22.89
C THR A 483 5.07 11.63 23.69
N SER A 484 5.60 10.90 24.68
CA SER A 484 4.83 9.92 25.45
C SER A 484 4.43 10.47 26.83
N ASN A 485 5.39 10.88 27.67
CA ASN A 485 5.09 11.37 29.02
C ASN A 485 4.23 12.64 29.00
N ALA A 486 4.58 13.62 28.18
CA ALA A 486 3.80 14.85 28.12
C ALA A 486 2.37 14.60 27.66
N LYS A 487 2.16 13.67 26.70
CA LYS A 487 0.82 13.29 26.24
C LYS A 487 0.02 12.54 27.31
N ILE A 488 0.65 11.61 28.05
CA ILE A 488 0.00 10.92 29.18
C ILE A 488 -0.50 11.94 30.21
N GLN A 489 0.36 12.88 30.62
CA GLN A 489 0.03 13.89 31.61
C GLN A 489 -1.04 14.88 31.11
N GLN A 490 -0.93 15.36 29.87
CA GLN A 490 -1.92 16.26 29.26
C GLN A 490 -3.29 15.61 29.11
N GLY A 491 -3.29 14.31 28.80
CA GLY A 491 -4.48 13.51 28.53
C GLY A 491 -5.41 13.32 29.73
N GLY A 492 -4.85 13.29 30.94
CA GLY A 492 -5.59 13.12 32.19
C GLY A 492 -6.36 11.80 32.30
N ILE A 493 -6.01 10.78 31.50
CA ILE A 493 -6.69 9.47 31.49
C ILE A 493 -6.58 8.77 32.84
N LEU A 494 -5.39 8.74 33.43
CA LEU A 494 -5.19 8.10 34.73
C LEU A 494 -5.93 8.84 35.85
N ASP A 495 -5.94 10.17 35.82
CA ASP A 495 -6.69 10.96 36.79
C ASP A 495 -8.20 10.73 36.67
N ALA A 496 -8.72 10.48 35.46
CA ALA A 496 -10.11 10.09 35.27
C ALA A 496 -10.40 8.69 35.83
N MET A 497 -9.58 7.70 35.48
CA MET A 497 -9.73 6.31 35.95
C MET A 497 -9.57 6.18 37.47
N LEU A 498 -8.65 6.92 38.09
CA LEU A 498 -8.46 6.93 39.55
C LEU A 498 -9.67 7.54 40.28
N LYS A 499 -10.37 8.50 39.67
CA LYS A 499 -11.62 9.06 40.25
C LYS A 499 -12.75 8.04 40.29
N GLU A 500 -12.74 7.03 39.40
CA GLU A 500 -13.69 5.92 39.42
C GLU A 500 -13.45 4.95 40.59
N LYS A 501 -12.34 5.10 41.33
CA LYS A 501 -11.95 4.25 42.48
C LYS A 501 -11.86 2.77 42.13
N LEU A 502 -11.43 2.46 40.90
CA LEU A 502 -11.18 1.11 40.45
C LEU A 502 -9.91 0.53 41.10
N PRO A 503 -9.85 -0.79 41.35
CA PRO A 503 -8.60 -1.45 41.73
C PRO A 503 -7.50 -1.24 40.67
N PRO A 504 -6.22 -1.12 41.06
CA PRO A 504 -5.12 -0.91 40.11
C PRO A 504 -5.08 -1.96 38.99
N GLU A 505 -5.42 -3.22 39.29
CA GLU A 505 -5.45 -4.31 38.32
C GLU A 505 -6.48 -4.07 37.21
N GLN A 506 -7.64 -3.49 37.55
CA GLN A 506 -8.67 -3.13 36.56
C GLN A 506 -8.25 -1.92 35.72
N ILE A 507 -7.52 -0.98 36.31
CA ILE A 507 -6.95 0.16 35.56
C ILE A 507 -5.90 -0.36 34.56
N VAL A 508 -5.02 -1.27 34.98
CA VAL A 508 -4.06 -1.94 34.08
C VAL A 508 -4.79 -2.64 32.93
N GLU A 509 -5.85 -3.41 33.21
CA GLU A 509 -6.64 -4.05 32.15
C GLU A 509 -7.20 -3.03 31.14
N LYS A 510 -7.77 -1.92 31.63
CA LYS A 510 -8.26 -0.83 30.77
C LYS A 510 -7.15 -0.19 29.93
N LEU A 511 -5.96 0.00 30.49
CA LEU A 511 -4.80 0.53 29.76
C LEU A 511 -4.32 -0.44 28.66
N TYR A 512 -4.29 -1.73 28.94
CA TYR A 512 -3.97 -2.77 27.96
C TYR A 512 -4.98 -2.79 26.82
N ILE A 513 -6.29 -2.77 27.12
CA ILE A 513 -7.34 -2.70 26.09
C ILE A 513 -7.20 -1.42 25.26
N ARG A 514 -6.98 -0.28 25.92
CA ARG A 514 -6.83 1.02 25.27
C ARG A 514 -5.62 1.08 24.32
N CYS A 515 -4.48 0.53 24.72
CA CYS A 515 -3.24 0.65 23.95
C CYS A 515 -3.06 -0.50 22.95
N LEU A 516 -3.36 -1.72 23.38
CA LEU A 516 -3.03 -2.98 22.68
C LEU A 516 -4.28 -3.72 22.19
N SER A 517 -5.48 -3.30 22.58
CA SER A 517 -6.75 -3.92 22.17
C SER A 517 -6.90 -5.39 22.61
N ARG A 518 -6.26 -5.73 23.73
CA ARG A 518 -6.33 -7.02 24.41
C ARG A 518 -6.22 -6.85 25.91
N LYS A 519 -6.55 -7.89 26.68
CA LYS A 519 -6.22 -7.95 28.11
C LYS A 519 -4.74 -8.29 28.33
N PRO A 520 -4.15 -7.95 29.50
CA PRO A 520 -2.84 -8.48 29.86
C PRO A 520 -2.87 -10.01 29.89
N LEU A 521 -1.83 -10.65 29.38
CA LEU A 521 -1.63 -12.08 29.53
C LEU A 521 -1.42 -12.42 31.02
N PRO A 522 -1.74 -13.64 31.48
CA PRO A 522 -1.55 -14.02 32.87
C PRO A 522 -0.14 -13.72 33.41
N GLU A 523 0.90 -14.02 32.63
CA GLU A 523 2.30 -13.76 32.96
C GLU A 523 2.62 -12.26 33.06
N GLU A 524 2.01 -11.42 32.20
CA GLU A 524 2.17 -9.97 32.27
C GLU A 524 1.47 -9.41 33.51
N ALA A 525 0.25 -9.88 33.81
CA ALA A 525 -0.48 -9.48 35.00
C ALA A 525 0.28 -9.85 36.29
N GLU A 526 0.85 -11.05 36.37
CA GLU A 526 1.70 -11.47 37.50
C GLU A 526 2.96 -10.60 37.62
N ALA A 527 3.61 -10.27 36.50
CA ALA A 527 4.82 -9.43 36.49
C ALA A 527 4.56 -7.99 36.96
N LEU A 528 3.32 -7.48 36.82
CA LEU A 528 2.94 -6.13 37.22
C LEU A 528 2.52 -6.01 38.69
N LYS A 529 2.10 -7.10 39.35
CA LYS A 529 1.65 -7.08 40.75
C LYS A 529 2.62 -6.40 41.73
N PRO A 530 3.95 -6.60 41.67
CA PRO A 530 4.88 -5.97 42.59
C PRO A 530 4.87 -4.43 42.55
N LEU A 531 4.44 -3.81 41.44
CA LEU A 531 4.34 -2.36 41.31
C LEU A 531 3.24 -1.75 42.21
N PHE A 532 2.30 -2.57 42.66
CA PHE A 532 1.14 -2.17 43.48
C PHE A 532 1.19 -2.73 44.90
N ALA A 533 2.37 -3.16 45.36
CA ALA A 533 2.57 -3.61 46.74
C ALA A 533 2.32 -2.48 47.77
N GLU A 534 2.03 -2.86 49.01
CA GLU A 534 1.76 -1.89 50.09
C GLU A 534 2.93 -0.89 50.24
N GLY A 535 2.60 0.40 50.30
CA GLY A 535 3.57 1.50 50.36
C GLY A 535 4.07 2.02 49.00
N SER A 536 3.63 1.45 47.88
CA SER A 536 3.97 1.97 46.55
C SER A 536 3.17 3.22 46.18
N ASP A 537 3.75 4.06 45.31
CA ASP A 537 3.03 5.18 44.69
C ASP A 537 2.22 4.63 43.51
N VAL A 538 0.96 4.26 43.77
CA VAL A 538 0.05 3.66 42.79
C VAL A 538 -0.09 4.53 41.53
N LYS A 539 -0.15 5.86 41.67
CA LYS A 539 -0.31 6.75 40.51
C LYS A 539 0.94 6.70 39.64
N LYS A 540 2.12 6.79 40.26
CA LYS A 540 3.39 6.68 39.53
C LYS A 540 3.55 5.31 38.86
N SER A 541 3.20 4.22 39.54
CA SER A 541 3.23 2.87 38.96
C SER A 541 2.32 2.76 37.72
N LEU A 542 1.13 3.35 37.75
CA LEU A 542 0.22 3.37 36.60
C LEU A 542 0.74 4.25 35.45
N ASP A 543 1.38 5.38 35.76
CA ASP A 543 2.08 6.22 34.77
C ASP A 543 3.20 5.42 34.07
N ASP A 544 4.01 4.69 34.84
CA ASP A 544 5.10 3.85 34.31
C ASP A 544 4.55 2.71 33.43
N VAL A 545 3.43 2.07 33.83
CA VAL A 545 2.76 1.05 33.01
C VAL A 545 2.22 1.64 31.71
N PHE A 546 1.54 2.78 31.76
CA PHE A 546 1.00 3.42 30.56
C PHE A 546 2.13 3.80 29.61
N TRP A 547 3.21 4.39 30.13
CA TRP A 547 4.40 4.69 29.34
C TRP A 547 5.02 3.43 28.71
N ALA A 548 5.16 2.35 29.48
CA ALA A 548 5.71 1.08 28.99
C ALA A 548 4.88 0.49 27.84
N LEU A 549 3.55 0.57 27.92
CA LEU A 549 2.64 0.13 26.85
C LEU A 549 2.86 0.94 25.57
N LEU A 550 2.92 2.28 25.67
CA LEU A 550 3.14 3.16 24.51
C LEU A 550 4.52 3.00 23.85
N ASN A 551 5.50 2.48 24.59
CA ASN A 551 6.86 2.23 24.11
C ASN A 551 7.11 0.75 23.77
N SER A 552 6.10 -0.10 23.91
CA SER A 552 6.22 -1.52 23.58
C SER A 552 6.30 -1.73 22.06
N ARG A 553 6.98 -2.81 21.65
CA ARG A 553 6.98 -3.23 20.23
C ARG A 553 5.57 -3.54 19.75
N GLU A 554 4.74 -4.12 20.60
CA GLU A 554 3.37 -4.46 20.24
C GLU A 554 2.52 -3.22 19.90
N PHE A 555 2.73 -2.11 20.61
CA PHE A 555 2.03 -0.86 20.31
C PHE A 555 2.39 -0.31 18.92
N LEU A 556 3.64 -0.46 18.49
CA LEU A 556 4.15 0.08 17.23
C LEU A 556 3.78 -0.75 15.99
N PHE A 557 3.38 -2.00 16.20
CA PHE A 557 3.13 -2.95 15.12
C PHE A 557 1.65 -3.38 15.10
N ASN A 558 1.13 -3.47 13.88
CA ASN A 558 -0.07 -4.21 13.57
C ASN A 558 0.29 -5.70 13.40
N HIS A 559 -0.46 -6.59 14.03
CA HIS A 559 -0.11 -8.00 14.18
C HIS A 559 -1.28 -8.95 13.98
#